data_AF-A0A067NNQ4-F1
#
_entry.id   AF-A0A067NNQ4-F1
#
_cell.length_a   1.000
_cell.length_b   1.000
_cell.length_c   1.000
_cell.angle_alpha   90.00
_cell.angle_beta   90.00
_cell.angle_gamma   90.00
#
_symmetry.space_group_name_H-M   'P 1'
#
loop_
_entity.id
_entity.type
_entity.pdbx_description
1 polymer ?
#
loop_
_entity_poly.entity_id
_entity_poly.type
_entity_poly.pdbx_seq_one_letter_code
_entity_poly.pdbx_strand_id
1 'polypeptide(L)'
;IKEARTRRVVRANNFTQQTNVLDVDKHMMQYIEQNLKIRSRPQEDEPGKPADPQDELYEIVDRWKVEKQKPTTDEGSVTNSLTMLTAIPEVDLGMDARLKNIEETEKAKRVVAEERQERKKQPNGEEHLVASRFYRPNLKQKSDADIMRDAKLEAMGLPTQDDQPRRPQHDRPQMATDEMVMERFKKRMRK
;
A
#
# COMPACT_ATOMS: atom_id res chain seq x y z
N ILE A 1 8.11 43.71 9.67
CA ILE A 1 9.45 43.08 9.51
C ILE A 1 9.39 41.55 9.38
N LYS A 2 8.52 40.83 10.12
CA LYS A 2 8.41 39.36 10.05
C LYS A 2 7.85 38.83 8.71
N GLU A 3 6.87 39.50 8.12
CA GLU A 3 6.26 39.14 6.82
C GLU A 3 7.20 39.26 5.60
N ALA A 4 8.23 40.09 5.68
CA ALA A 4 9.20 40.24 4.60
C ALA A 4 10.19 39.06 4.58
N ARG A 5 10.42 38.41 5.73
CA ARG A 5 11.28 37.22 5.83
C ARG A 5 10.57 35.97 5.31
N THR A 6 9.27 35.82 5.58
CA THR A 6 8.49 34.66 5.09
C THR A 6 8.36 34.66 3.57
N ARG A 7 8.16 35.82 2.93
CA ARG A 7 8.18 35.95 1.46
C ARG A 7 9.54 35.69 0.80
N ARG A 8 10.65 35.81 1.53
CA ARG A 8 11.99 35.51 1.02
C ARG A 8 12.30 34.01 1.04
N VAL A 9 11.74 33.27 1.99
CA VAL A 9 11.89 31.81 2.10
C VAL A 9 11.08 31.08 1.02
N VAL A 10 9.90 31.59 0.65
CA VAL A 10 9.07 31.03 -0.45
C VAL A 10 9.70 31.25 -1.85
N ARG A 11 10.71 32.13 -1.98
CA ARG A 11 11.45 32.35 -3.24
C ARG A 11 12.75 31.53 -3.34
N ALA A 12 13.05 30.67 -2.37
CA ALA A 12 14.05 29.63 -2.57
C ALA A 12 13.40 28.53 -3.42
N ASN A 13 13.34 28.78 -4.74
CA ASN A 13 12.94 27.76 -5.71
C ASN A 13 13.88 26.56 -5.57
N ASN A 14 13.40 25.51 -4.90
CA ASN A 14 14.02 24.17 -4.94
C ASN A 14 13.80 23.49 -6.30
N PHE A 15 13.10 24.15 -7.22
CA PHE A 15 13.13 23.81 -8.63
C PHE A 15 14.47 24.27 -9.20
N THR A 16 15.50 23.45 -8.97
CA THR A 16 16.79 23.59 -9.63
C THR A 16 16.51 23.65 -11.12
N GLN A 17 16.71 24.80 -11.73
CA GLN A 17 16.86 24.91 -13.17
C GLN A 17 18.13 24.13 -13.49
N GLN A 18 17.98 22.83 -13.71
CA GLN A 18 18.96 22.03 -14.42
C GLN A 18 18.92 22.52 -15.87
N THR A 19 19.38 23.75 -16.09
CA THR A 19 19.84 24.14 -17.41
C THR A 19 21.11 23.34 -17.59
N ASN A 20 20.94 22.12 -18.10
CA ASN A 20 22.01 21.33 -18.66
C ASN A 20 22.61 22.22 -19.75
N VAL A 21 23.65 22.99 -19.43
CA VAL A 21 24.36 23.81 -20.39
C VAL A 21 25.06 22.80 -21.29
N LEU A 22 24.38 22.43 -22.37
CA LEU A 22 24.88 21.49 -23.35
C LEU A 22 26.13 22.12 -23.97
N ASP A 23 27.29 21.49 -23.76
CA ASP A 23 28.53 21.87 -24.39
C ASP A 23 28.43 21.61 -25.90
N VAL A 24 28.16 22.67 -26.65
CA VAL A 24 27.99 22.63 -28.10
C VAL A 24 29.27 22.14 -28.79
N ASP A 25 30.44 22.50 -28.24
CA ASP A 25 31.73 22.12 -28.82
C ASP A 25 32.00 20.62 -28.68
N LYS A 26 31.64 20.02 -27.53
CA LYS A 26 31.71 18.56 -27.32
C LYS A 26 30.88 17.79 -28.36
N HIS A 27 29.65 18.22 -28.61
CA HIS A 27 28.78 17.59 -29.61
C HIS A 27 29.26 17.82 -31.04
N MET A 28 29.82 19.01 -31.33
CA MET A 28 30.40 19.31 -32.63
C MET A 28 31.60 18.41 -32.93
N MET A 29 32.49 18.18 -31.96
CA MET A 29 33.62 17.26 -32.12
C MET A 29 33.16 15.81 -32.35
N GLN A 30 32.19 15.33 -31.57
CA GLN A 30 31.62 13.98 -31.79
C GLN A 30 31.02 13.82 -33.19
N TYR A 31 30.34 14.85 -33.70
CA TYR A 31 29.79 14.84 -35.06
C TYR A 31 30.88 14.75 -36.13
N ILE A 32 31.97 15.51 -35.96
CA ILE A 32 33.11 15.48 -36.88
C ILE A 32 33.74 14.07 -36.89
N GLU A 33 34.00 13.49 -35.72
CA GLU A 33 34.57 12.15 -35.59
C GLU A 33 33.69 11.07 -36.23
N GLN A 34 32.36 11.14 -36.02
CA GLN A 34 31.41 10.21 -36.63
C GLN A 34 31.40 10.33 -38.16
N ASN A 35 31.40 11.55 -38.69
CA ASN A 35 31.42 11.76 -40.14
C ASN A 35 32.73 11.32 -40.77
N LEU A 36 33.87 11.53 -40.10
CA LEU A 36 35.16 11.00 -40.55
C LEU A 36 35.15 9.47 -40.56
N LYS A 37 34.58 8.83 -39.54
CA LYS A 37 34.46 7.37 -39.45
C LYS A 37 33.53 6.77 -40.51
N ILE A 38 32.43 7.45 -40.83
CA ILE A 38 31.51 7.03 -41.91
C ILE A 38 32.20 7.16 -43.26
N ARG A 39 32.90 8.28 -43.50
CA ARG A 39 33.65 8.51 -44.75
C ARG A 39 34.89 7.62 -44.89
N SER A 40 35.46 7.17 -43.78
CA SER A 40 36.63 6.27 -43.79
C SER A 40 36.24 4.80 -43.97
N ARG A 41 34.94 4.44 -43.90
CA ARG A 41 34.49 3.10 -44.25
C ARG A 41 34.34 3.01 -45.77
N PRO A 42 34.96 2.03 -46.44
CA PRO A 42 34.63 1.74 -47.83
C PRO A 42 33.14 1.37 -47.91
N GLN A 43 32.46 1.92 -48.91
CA GLN A 43 31.07 1.65 -49.20
C GLN A 43 30.93 0.20 -49.69
N GLU A 44 30.82 -0.74 -48.77
CA GLU A 44 30.42 -2.13 -49.06
C GLU A 44 28.89 -2.24 -48.98
N ASP A 45 28.20 -1.58 -49.91
CA ASP A 45 26.80 -1.87 -50.20
C ASP A 45 26.76 -2.88 -51.37
N GLU A 46 27.02 -4.15 -51.08
CA GLU A 46 26.66 -5.27 -51.95
C GLU A 46 25.16 -5.58 -51.74
N PRO A 47 24.28 -5.41 -52.73
CA PRO A 47 22.88 -5.73 -52.58
C PRO A 47 22.65 -7.24 -52.74
N GLY A 48 22.22 -7.88 -51.65
CA GLY A 48 21.42 -9.11 -51.73
C GLY A 48 22.20 -10.41 -51.70
N LYS A 49 22.73 -10.78 -50.52
CA LYS A 49 22.80 -12.20 -50.17
C LYS A 49 21.39 -12.65 -49.75
N PRO A 50 20.86 -13.78 -50.23
CA PRO A 50 19.61 -14.31 -49.70
C PRO A 50 19.80 -14.54 -48.20
N ALA A 51 18.95 -13.92 -47.38
CA ALA A 51 18.98 -14.11 -45.94
C ALA A 51 18.87 -15.61 -45.64
N ASP A 52 19.79 -16.14 -44.84
CA ASP A 52 19.71 -17.52 -44.37
C ASP A 52 18.40 -17.64 -43.56
N PRO A 53 17.53 -18.63 -43.81
CA PRO A 53 16.29 -18.81 -43.05
C PRO A 53 16.50 -18.90 -41.53
N GLN A 54 17.71 -19.21 -41.06
CA GLN A 54 18.03 -19.16 -39.64
C GLN A 54 18.17 -17.73 -39.10
N ASP A 55 18.67 -16.79 -39.90
CA ASP A 55 18.86 -15.40 -39.50
C ASP A 55 17.52 -14.64 -39.43
N GLU A 56 16.56 -14.99 -40.28
CA GLU A 56 15.20 -14.40 -40.28
C GLU A 56 14.45 -14.67 -38.96
N LEU A 57 14.76 -15.77 -38.26
CA LEU A 57 14.16 -16.07 -36.95
C LEU A 57 14.64 -15.12 -35.84
N TYR A 58 15.83 -14.54 -36.00
CA TYR A 58 16.40 -13.56 -35.07
C TYR A 58 16.01 -12.12 -35.41
N GLU A 59 15.42 -11.87 -36.57
CA GLU A 59 14.88 -10.56 -36.93
C GLU A 59 13.54 -10.32 -36.23
N ILE A 60 13.58 -9.48 -35.19
CA ILE A 60 12.37 -9.02 -34.50
C ILE A 60 11.54 -8.20 -35.49
N VAL A 61 10.27 -8.59 -35.70
CA VAL A 61 9.33 -7.89 -36.60
C VAL A 61 9.27 -6.40 -36.27
N ASP A 62 9.21 -5.53 -37.29
CA ASP A 62 9.30 -4.07 -37.13
C ASP A 62 8.31 -3.46 -36.13
N ARG A 63 7.14 -4.09 -35.91
CA ARG A 63 6.15 -3.65 -34.92
C ARG A 63 6.62 -3.81 -33.47
N TRP A 64 7.56 -4.71 -33.23
CA TRP A 64 8.15 -5.01 -31.91
C TRP A 64 9.58 -4.45 -31.79
N LYS A 65 10.13 -3.88 -32.86
CA LYS A 65 11.33 -3.04 -32.77
C LYS A 65 10.93 -1.79 -32.00
N VAL A 66 11.05 -1.86 -30.68
CA VAL A 66 11.08 -0.67 -29.84
C VAL A 66 12.22 0.16 -30.41
N GLU A 67 11.91 1.32 -31.01
CA GLU A 67 12.93 2.30 -31.34
C GLU A 67 13.74 2.47 -30.09
N LYS A 68 14.99 1.97 -30.13
CA LYS A 68 15.98 2.33 -29.14
C LYS A 68 16.09 3.83 -29.32
N GLN A 69 15.31 4.58 -28.56
CA GLN A 69 15.51 5.99 -28.32
C GLN A 69 17.02 6.07 -28.16
N LYS A 70 17.67 6.74 -29.12
CA LYS A 70 19.11 6.99 -29.08
C LYS A 70 19.41 7.25 -27.61
N PRO A 71 20.39 6.58 -26.98
CA PRO A 71 20.71 6.88 -25.59
C PRO A 71 20.92 8.38 -25.60
N THR A 72 19.93 9.12 -25.10
CA THR A 72 20.11 10.52 -24.88
C THR A 72 21.27 10.46 -23.93
N THR A 73 22.34 11.14 -24.31
CA THR A 73 23.42 11.52 -23.41
C THR A 73 22.87 12.44 -22.32
N ASP A 74 21.69 12.12 -21.75
CA ASP A 74 21.43 12.22 -20.34
C ASP A 74 22.35 11.21 -19.66
N GLU A 75 23.62 11.57 -19.61
CA GLU A 75 24.38 11.47 -18.37
C GLU A 75 23.63 12.30 -17.31
N GLY A 76 22.38 11.91 -17.01
CA GLY A 76 21.62 12.38 -15.88
C GLY A 76 22.49 11.99 -14.71
N SER A 77 23.15 13.00 -14.14
CA SER A 77 24.24 12.88 -13.19
C SER A 77 24.08 11.61 -12.37
N VAL A 78 25.09 10.74 -12.36
CA VAL A 78 25.09 9.50 -11.55
C VAL A 78 24.69 9.79 -10.10
N THR A 79 24.89 11.03 -9.64
CA THR A 79 24.42 11.54 -8.35
C THR A 79 22.89 11.64 -8.22
N ASN A 80 22.16 12.05 -9.26
CA ASN A 80 20.69 12.14 -9.26
C ASN A 80 20.02 10.77 -9.31
N SER A 81 20.58 9.84 -10.08
CA SER A 81 20.09 8.45 -10.08
C SER A 81 20.42 7.75 -8.76
N LEU A 82 21.62 7.98 -8.20
CA LEU A 82 21.99 7.47 -6.88
C LEU A 82 21.10 8.05 -5.78
N THR A 83 20.77 9.35 -5.79
CA THR A 83 19.85 9.92 -4.79
C THR A 83 18.47 9.30 -4.92
N MET A 84 17.89 9.20 -6.11
CA MET A 84 16.60 8.52 -6.30
C MET A 84 16.59 7.06 -5.82
N LEU A 85 17.71 6.33 -5.97
CA LEU A 85 17.84 4.94 -5.54
C LEU A 85 18.07 4.79 -4.03
N THR A 86 18.77 5.74 -3.41
CA THR A 86 19.20 5.66 -1.99
C THR A 86 18.28 6.40 -1.03
N ALA A 87 17.61 7.47 -1.49
CA ALA A 87 16.81 8.34 -0.64
C ALA A 87 15.69 9.04 -1.44
N ILE A 88 14.46 8.93 -0.96
CA ILE A 88 13.37 9.74 -1.48
C ILE A 88 13.56 11.16 -0.96
N PRO A 89 13.64 12.19 -1.83
CA PRO A 89 13.66 13.57 -1.37
C PRO A 89 12.37 13.86 -0.62
N GLU A 90 12.48 14.13 0.69
CA GLU A 90 11.34 14.50 1.50
C GLU A 90 10.89 15.93 1.16
N VAL A 91 9.60 16.11 0.94
CA VAL A 91 8.96 17.41 0.82
C VAL A 91 8.01 17.52 1.99
N ASP A 92 8.23 18.50 2.87
CA ASP A 92 7.33 18.73 4.00
C ASP A 92 5.97 19.21 3.49
N LEU A 93 4.98 18.31 3.55
CA LEU A 93 3.59 18.58 3.17
C LEU A 93 2.85 19.42 4.22
N GLY A 94 3.48 19.69 5.37
CA GLY A 94 2.91 20.43 6.49
C GLY A 94 2.04 19.56 7.41
N MET A 95 1.72 20.12 8.58
CA MET A 95 0.92 19.43 9.60
C MET A 95 -0.54 19.23 9.16
N ASP A 96 -1.08 20.16 8.36
CA ASP A 96 -2.48 20.13 7.91
C ASP A 96 -2.79 18.89 7.05
N ALA A 97 -1.86 18.47 6.19
CA ALA A 97 -2.01 17.25 5.39
C ALA A 97 -2.06 15.99 6.28
N ARG A 98 -1.25 15.96 7.34
CA ARG A 98 -1.28 14.88 8.34
C ARG A 98 -2.60 14.87 9.11
N LEU A 99 -3.08 16.03 9.55
CA LEU A 99 -4.34 16.16 10.28
C LEU A 99 -5.54 15.73 9.43
N LYS A 100 -5.58 16.13 8.16
CA LYS A 100 -6.62 15.69 7.21
C LYS A 100 -6.64 14.16 7.05
N ASN A 101 -5.47 13.53 6.89
CA ASN A 101 -5.40 12.07 6.79
C ASN A 101 -5.86 11.38 8.08
N ILE A 102 -5.55 11.96 9.25
CA ILE A 102 -6.04 11.44 10.54
C ILE A 102 -7.56 11.53 10.60
N GLU A 103 -8.14 12.68 10.25
CA GLU A 103 -9.59 12.88 10.23
C GLU A 103 -10.29 11.91 9.26
N GLU A 104 -9.78 11.77 8.04
CA GLU A 104 -10.35 10.87 7.03
C GLU A 104 -10.30 9.40 7.46
N THR A 105 -9.17 8.97 8.03
CA THR A 105 -9.01 7.58 8.49
C THR A 105 -9.83 7.29 9.74
N GLU A 106 -9.99 8.26 10.66
CA GLU A 106 -10.89 8.14 11.80
C GLU A 106 -12.35 8.03 11.36
N LYS A 107 -12.79 8.88 10.42
CA LYS A 107 -14.14 8.84 9.86
C LYS A 107 -14.43 7.51 9.16
N ALA A 108 -13.52 7.03 8.32
CA ALA A 108 -13.67 5.74 7.65
C ALA A 108 -13.73 4.57 8.66
N LYS A 109 -12.88 4.60 9.68
CA LYS A 109 -12.88 3.58 10.74
C LYS A 109 -14.20 3.57 11.52
N ARG A 110 -14.76 4.75 11.81
CA ARG A 110 -16.05 4.88 12.48
C ARG A 110 -17.18 4.26 11.66
N VAL A 111 -17.26 4.57 10.37
CA VAL A 111 -18.27 4.00 9.47
C VAL A 111 -18.18 2.47 9.43
N VAL A 112 -16.99 1.89 9.30
CA VAL A 112 -16.80 0.43 9.30
C VAL A 112 -17.19 -0.21 10.63
N ALA A 113 -16.93 0.48 11.76
CA ALA A 113 -17.32 -0.01 13.08
C ALA A 113 -18.84 0.03 13.28
N GLU A 114 -19.50 1.11 12.85
CA GLU A 114 -20.96 1.26 12.87
C GLU A 114 -21.62 0.20 11.99
N GLU A 115 -21.17 0.02 10.75
CA GLU A 115 -21.68 -1.02 9.83
C GLU A 115 -21.52 -2.44 10.43
N ARG A 116 -20.37 -2.74 11.05
CA ARG A 116 -20.15 -4.01 11.75
C ARG A 116 -21.08 -4.18 12.95
N GLN A 117 -21.43 -3.10 13.65
CA GLN A 117 -22.33 -3.14 14.78
C GLN A 117 -23.78 -3.33 14.32
N GLU A 118 -24.20 -2.63 13.27
CA GLU A 118 -25.52 -2.80 12.64
C GLU A 118 -25.73 -4.21 12.12
N ARG A 119 -24.72 -4.79 11.43
CA ARG A 119 -24.76 -6.19 10.99
C ARG A 119 -24.87 -7.21 12.13
N LYS A 120 -24.37 -6.89 13.32
CA LYS A 120 -24.49 -7.76 14.51
C LYS A 120 -25.84 -7.64 15.21
N LYS A 121 -26.50 -6.49 15.10
CA LYS A 121 -27.80 -6.22 15.75
C LYS A 121 -28.99 -6.84 15.02
N GLN A 122 -28.84 -7.21 13.75
CA GLN A 122 -29.87 -7.94 13.02
C GLN A 122 -29.70 -9.43 13.33
N PRO A 123 -30.59 -10.05 14.15
CA PRO A 123 -30.58 -11.49 14.31
C PRO A 123 -31.00 -12.10 12.97
N ASN A 124 -30.03 -12.47 12.14
CA ASN A 124 -30.30 -13.17 10.90
C ASN A 124 -30.80 -14.58 11.26
N GLY A 125 -32.13 -14.74 11.35
CA GLY A 125 -32.76 -16.06 11.53
C GLY A 125 -32.33 -17.08 10.47
N GLU A 126 -31.87 -16.60 9.31
CA GLU A 126 -31.26 -17.40 8.24
C GLU A 126 -29.88 -17.97 8.59
N GLU A 127 -29.13 -17.38 9.53
CA GLU A 127 -27.78 -17.86 9.88
C GLU A 127 -27.82 -19.24 10.52
N HIS A 128 -28.87 -19.53 11.29
CA HIS A 128 -29.14 -20.87 11.81
C HIS A 128 -29.47 -21.87 10.70
N LEU A 129 -30.20 -21.44 9.67
CA LEU A 129 -30.56 -22.29 8.52
C LEU A 129 -29.34 -22.58 7.63
N VAL A 130 -28.47 -21.58 7.42
CA VAL A 130 -27.22 -21.73 6.67
C VAL A 130 -26.23 -22.63 7.42
N ALA A 131 -26.17 -22.55 8.74
CA ALA A 131 -25.32 -23.43 9.54
C ALA A 131 -25.79 -24.89 9.58
N SER A 132 -27.08 -25.15 9.37
CA SER A 132 -27.56 -26.51 9.12
C SER A 132 -27.11 -27.05 7.76
N ARG A 133 -26.85 -26.18 6.79
CA ARG A 133 -26.34 -26.55 5.45
C ARG A 133 -24.82 -26.69 5.41
N PHE A 134 -24.10 -25.84 6.15
CA PHE A 134 -22.63 -25.85 6.20
C PHE A 134 -22.15 -26.04 7.63
N TYR A 135 -21.35 -27.08 7.88
CA TYR A 135 -20.80 -27.36 9.20
C TYR A 135 -20.00 -26.18 9.75
N ARG A 136 -20.53 -25.52 10.78
CA ARG A 136 -19.91 -24.39 11.48
C ARG A 136 -19.67 -24.77 12.95
N PRO A 137 -18.46 -25.23 13.33
CA PRO A 137 -18.20 -25.77 14.67
C PRO A 137 -18.33 -24.73 15.81
N ASN A 138 -18.23 -23.44 15.50
CA ASN A 138 -18.28 -22.36 16.49
C ASN A 138 -19.66 -21.69 16.62
N LEU A 139 -20.67 -22.12 15.83
CA LEU A 139 -22.02 -21.58 15.96
C LEU A 139 -22.80 -22.41 16.98
N LYS A 140 -23.06 -21.83 18.15
CA LYS A 140 -23.93 -22.44 19.17
C LYS A 140 -25.38 -22.09 18.85
N GLN A 141 -26.20 -23.08 18.53
CA GLN A 141 -27.65 -22.90 18.50
C GLN A 141 -28.12 -22.64 19.93
N LYS A 142 -28.92 -21.58 20.13
CA LYS A 142 -29.54 -21.31 21.43
C LYS A 142 -30.58 -22.39 21.73
N SER A 143 -30.69 -22.82 22.98
CA SER A 143 -31.77 -23.72 23.39
C SER A 143 -33.09 -22.97 23.49
N ASP A 144 -34.22 -23.68 23.36
CA ASP A 144 -35.57 -23.09 23.49
C ASP A 144 -35.76 -22.37 24.85
N ALA A 145 -35.15 -22.91 25.91
CA ALA A 145 -35.12 -22.28 27.23
C ALA A 145 -34.36 -20.93 27.25
N ASP A 146 -33.27 -20.82 26.49
CA ASP A 146 -32.51 -19.57 26.37
C ASP A 146 -33.28 -18.52 25.57
N ILE A 147 -33.97 -18.93 24.51
CA ILE A 147 -34.83 -18.05 23.70
C ILE A 147 -35.95 -17.48 24.56
N MET A 148 -36.61 -18.32 25.36
CA MET A 148 -37.69 -17.88 26.26
C MET A 148 -37.18 -16.96 27.38
N ARG A 149 -35.95 -17.19 27.86
CA ARG A 149 -35.30 -16.32 28.84
C ARG A 149 -34.99 -14.95 28.25
N ASP A 150 -34.41 -14.92 27.04
CA ASP A 150 -34.08 -13.67 26.33
C ASP A 150 -35.35 -12.88 25.99
N ALA A 151 -36.40 -13.53 25.48
CA ALA A 151 -37.70 -12.89 25.21
C ALA A 151 -38.33 -12.29 26.47
N LYS A 152 -38.17 -12.94 27.63
CA LYS A 152 -38.63 -12.40 28.92
C LYS A 152 -37.81 -11.18 29.36
N LEU A 153 -36.50 -11.17 29.13
CA LEU A 153 -35.64 -10.03 29.44
C LEU A 153 -35.97 -8.82 28.54
N GLU A 154 -36.18 -9.06 27.24
CA GLU A 154 -36.56 -8.04 26.28
C GLU A 154 -37.94 -7.42 26.63
N ALA A 155 -38.91 -8.26 27.01
CA ALA A 155 -40.22 -7.79 27.48
C ALA A 155 -40.14 -6.94 28.77
N MET A 156 -39.08 -7.13 29.57
CA MET A 156 -38.78 -6.32 30.76
C MET A 156 -37.89 -5.11 30.47
N GLY A 157 -37.50 -4.87 29.20
CA GLY A 157 -36.61 -3.79 28.79
C GLY A 157 -35.15 -3.97 29.26
N LEU A 158 -34.75 -5.21 29.59
CA LEU A 158 -33.38 -5.55 29.96
C LEU A 158 -32.59 -6.05 28.73
N PRO A 159 -31.28 -5.76 28.64
CA PRO A 159 -30.44 -6.22 27.54
C PRO A 159 -30.35 -7.76 27.52
N THR A 160 -30.46 -8.36 26.34
CA THR A 160 -30.31 -9.81 26.15
C THR A 160 -28.85 -10.24 26.27
N GLN A 161 -28.59 -11.54 26.40
CA GLN A 161 -27.23 -12.04 26.59
C GLN A 161 -26.32 -11.84 25.36
N ASP A 162 -26.89 -11.68 24.16
CA ASP A 162 -26.15 -11.40 22.92
C ASP A 162 -25.76 -9.92 22.75
N ASP A 163 -26.52 -9.01 23.35
CA ASP A 163 -26.24 -7.57 23.37
C ASP A 163 -25.09 -7.21 24.33
N GLN A 164 -24.71 -8.15 25.21
CA GLN A 164 -23.53 -7.99 26.04
C GLN A 164 -22.30 -8.06 25.13
N PRO A 165 -21.49 -6.98 25.02
CA PRO A 165 -20.25 -7.06 24.27
C PRO A 165 -19.43 -8.21 24.85
N ARG A 166 -19.12 -9.21 24.03
CA ARG A 166 -18.15 -10.25 24.39
C ARG A 166 -16.90 -9.52 24.85
N ARG A 167 -16.66 -9.51 26.16
CA ARG A 167 -15.53 -8.79 26.74
C ARG A 167 -14.29 -9.27 25.99
N PRO A 168 -13.53 -8.37 25.35
CA PRO A 168 -12.29 -8.77 24.73
C PRO A 168 -11.48 -9.49 25.80
N GLN A 169 -10.94 -10.66 25.46
CA GLN A 169 -10.15 -11.49 26.38
C GLN A 169 -8.92 -10.76 26.95
N HIS A 170 -8.65 -9.55 26.45
CA HIS A 170 -7.65 -8.60 26.91
C HIS A 170 -7.96 -7.89 28.24
N ASP A 171 -9.22 -7.81 28.66
CA ASP A 171 -9.59 -7.24 29.98
C ASP A 171 -9.51 -8.28 31.11
N ARG A 172 -8.99 -9.47 30.83
CA ARG A 172 -8.67 -10.43 31.88
C ARG A 172 -7.45 -9.87 32.61
N PRO A 173 -7.53 -9.55 33.92
CA PRO A 173 -6.37 -9.08 34.66
C PRO A 173 -5.25 -10.09 34.46
N GLN A 174 -4.08 -9.60 34.04
CA GLN A 174 -2.88 -10.42 33.94
C GLN A 174 -2.46 -10.75 35.37
N MET A 175 -3.01 -11.86 35.89
CA MET A 175 -2.61 -12.40 37.18
C MET A 175 -1.23 -13.03 37.02
N ALA A 176 -0.38 -12.80 38.01
CA ALA A 176 0.92 -13.46 38.04
C ALA A 176 0.75 -14.98 38.14
N THR A 177 1.72 -15.73 37.65
CA THR A 177 1.66 -17.20 37.57
C THR A 177 1.46 -17.86 38.94
N ASP A 178 2.03 -17.28 40.00
CA ASP A 178 1.84 -17.69 41.39
C ASP A 178 0.42 -17.44 41.89
N GLU A 179 -0.18 -16.31 41.54
CA GLU A 179 -1.56 -15.96 41.87
C GLU A 179 -2.55 -16.95 41.22
N MET A 180 -2.30 -17.34 39.97
CA MET A 180 -3.06 -18.39 39.28
C MET A 180 -2.91 -19.77 39.93
N VAL A 181 -1.72 -20.10 40.42
CA VAL A 181 -1.46 -21.36 41.15
C VAL A 181 -2.17 -21.35 42.51
N MET A 182 -2.14 -20.22 43.21
CA MET A 182 -2.82 -20.05 44.49
C MET A 182 -4.35 -20.14 44.33
N GLU A 183 -4.95 -19.52 43.30
CA GLU A 183 -6.37 -19.66 43.01
C GLU A 183 -6.78 -21.11 42.74
N ARG A 184 -6.00 -21.83 41.93
CA ARG A 184 -6.25 -23.25 41.64
C ARG A 184 -6.15 -24.11 42.89
N PHE A 185 -5.17 -23.86 43.75
CA PHE A 185 -5.01 -24.53 45.03
C PHE A 185 -6.20 -24.25 45.95
N LYS A 186 -6.57 -22.97 46.14
CA LYS A 186 -7.76 -22.57 46.93
C LYS A 186 -9.04 -23.23 46.40
N LYS A 187 -9.24 -23.26 45.08
CA LYS A 187 -10.41 -23.90 44.45
C LYS A 187 -10.45 -25.41 44.70
N ARG A 188 -9.30 -26.08 44.81
CA ARG A 188 -9.21 -27.50 45.13
C ARG A 188 -9.44 -27.79 46.61
N MET A 189 -9.03 -26.88 47.50
CA MET A 189 -9.22 -26.98 48.95
C MET A 189 -10.62 -26.53 49.40
N ARG A 190 -11.36 -25.81 48.55
CA ARG A 190 -12.74 -25.37 48.78
C ARG A 190 -13.76 -26.39 48.27
N LYS A 191 -13.48 -27.68 48.49
CA LYS A 191 -14.40 -28.78 48.21
C LYS A 191 -14.66 -29.57 49.48
#